data_AF-A0AAI9K0U9-F1
#
_entry.id   AF-A0AAI9K0U9-F1
#
_cell.length_a   1.000
_cell.length_b   1.000
_cell.length_c   1.000
_cell.angle_alpha   90.00
_cell.angle_beta   90.00
_cell.angle_gamma   90.00
#
_symmetry.space_group_name_H-M   'P 1'
#
loop_
_entity.id
_entity.type
_entity.pdbx_description
1 polymer ?
#
loop_
_entity_poly.entity_id
_entity_poly.type
_entity_poly.pdbx_seq_one_letter_code
_entity_poly.pdbx_strand_id
1 'polypeptide(L)'
;MKRRILTTLLTMCMVLMLLRIPAYAGRAYCDICGKWVSTTGTYEYKDAGYHWHHVYCTECGTNITNPRSAHVWSGTATCTSGQTCTICGGTSTPLGHDWNSNWISDENNHWHECNVCAEKGDVGIHIWDNGTITISPTCTTEGERKYTCIGCGRIKTETIQATGHDLVHHDAQAATCTANGWETYDTCSNCDYTTYTEIPAVGHSYGDVTYTWSTDNQHCTAERKCTACDGVESETADTTATVIQEKNCVLPELTTYSVTFENSAFESQTKENVRTAENAGHDMEKVEKQAATAAKEGNSTYWFCDKCNKYFSDEEAENEIKKEDTVLAKLAPVIIKGDGATVTAGAKNALSFTSDAAYRDFIRVEVDGKTIDESNYTVESGSIIVTLKEDYVAGFSEGEHTLGIVSESGTATAHFTVNEKTTGTQEPSEDTTGTTQEPSEDTTSTTQEPSEGTTNKTQETSTTDKTTQSSPKTGDSTDLQLYVILMFVSIVGVAGICVKKRFKTH
;
A
#
# COMPACT_ATOMS: atom_id res chain seq x y z
N MET A 1 91.41 -49.66 -25.17
CA MET A 1 92.67 -50.42 -25.44
C MET A 1 92.58 -51.04 -26.84
N LYS A 2 93.66 -51.01 -27.66
CA LYS A 2 93.94 -51.88 -28.85
C LYS A 2 94.96 -51.28 -29.86
N ARG A 3 95.29 -49.98 -29.82
CA ARG A 3 96.23 -49.34 -30.78
C ARG A 3 97.63 -49.97 -30.88
N ARG A 4 98.13 -50.66 -29.84
CA ARG A 4 99.45 -51.34 -29.87
C ARG A 4 99.43 -52.77 -30.43
N ILE A 5 98.26 -53.42 -30.51
CA ILE A 5 98.13 -54.81 -31.01
C ILE A 5 97.92 -54.81 -32.53
N LEU A 6 97.23 -53.79 -33.06
CA LEU A 6 96.93 -53.69 -34.48
C LEU A 6 98.19 -53.45 -35.34
N THR A 7 99.12 -52.61 -34.86
CA THR A 7 100.41 -52.39 -35.53
C THR A 7 101.27 -53.66 -35.58
N THR A 8 101.30 -54.46 -34.50
CA THR A 8 102.06 -55.72 -34.48
C THR A 8 101.46 -56.80 -35.37
N LEU A 9 100.12 -56.87 -35.49
CA LEU A 9 99.47 -57.79 -36.45
C LEU A 9 99.69 -57.36 -37.91
N LEU A 10 99.58 -56.06 -38.23
CA LEU A 10 99.86 -55.55 -39.58
C LEU A 10 101.30 -55.83 -40.02
N THR A 11 102.28 -55.67 -39.12
CA THR A 11 103.68 -56.04 -39.43
C THR A 11 103.88 -57.54 -39.56
N MET A 12 103.18 -58.40 -38.79
CA MET A 12 103.24 -59.85 -39.01
C MET A 12 102.56 -60.29 -40.31
N CYS A 13 101.45 -59.66 -40.70
CA CYS A 13 100.78 -59.95 -41.96
C CYS A 13 101.64 -59.53 -43.17
N MET A 14 102.31 -58.38 -43.15
CA MET A 14 103.24 -58.01 -44.24
C MET A 14 104.45 -58.96 -44.35
N VAL A 15 104.90 -59.56 -43.25
CA VAL A 15 105.98 -60.57 -43.27
C VAL A 15 105.47 -61.94 -43.78
N LEU A 16 104.19 -62.27 -43.55
CA LEU A 16 103.56 -63.48 -44.11
C LEU A 16 103.16 -63.32 -45.59
N MET A 17 102.95 -62.10 -46.10
CA MET A 17 102.72 -61.83 -47.53
C MET A 17 103.93 -62.11 -48.43
N LEU A 18 105.13 -62.33 -47.86
CA LEU A 18 106.33 -62.72 -48.61
C LEU A 18 106.52 -64.25 -48.72
N LEU A 19 105.65 -65.04 -48.09
CA LEU A 19 105.58 -66.47 -48.35
C LEU A 19 104.89 -66.73 -49.68
N ARG A 20 105.69 -66.77 -50.75
CA ARG A 20 105.27 -67.33 -52.04
C ARG A 20 104.75 -68.75 -51.82
N ILE A 21 103.44 -68.92 -51.81
CA ILE A 21 102.82 -70.23 -52.03
C ILE A 21 103.16 -70.59 -53.49
N PRO A 22 103.97 -71.63 -53.77
CA PRO A 22 104.25 -72.03 -55.15
C PRO A 22 102.99 -72.66 -55.73
N ALA A 23 102.16 -71.82 -56.35
CA ALA A 23 100.93 -72.25 -56.98
C ALA A 23 101.24 -73.19 -58.16
N TYR A 24 100.45 -74.27 -58.24
CA TYR A 24 100.20 -75.13 -59.41
C TYR A 24 101.39 -75.35 -60.38
N ALA A 25 101.94 -76.56 -60.38
CA ALA A 25 102.91 -77.02 -61.37
C ALA A 25 102.28 -77.18 -62.77
N GLY A 26 102.00 -76.05 -63.42
CA GLY A 26 101.66 -76.01 -64.84
C GLY A 26 102.87 -76.31 -65.71
N ARG A 27 102.62 -76.77 -66.95
CA ARG A 27 103.64 -76.86 -68.00
C ARG A 27 103.36 -75.82 -69.06
N ALA A 28 104.38 -75.03 -69.41
CA ALA A 28 104.33 -74.09 -70.51
C ALA A 28 105.60 -74.21 -71.36
N TYR A 29 105.54 -73.78 -72.62
CA TYR A 29 106.73 -73.65 -73.45
C TYR A 29 107.47 -72.37 -73.04
N CYS A 30 108.78 -72.45 -72.87
CA CYS A 30 109.63 -71.29 -72.63
C CYS A 30 110.53 -71.08 -73.83
N ASP A 31 110.29 -70.01 -74.58
CA ASP A 31 111.02 -69.72 -75.83
C ASP A 31 112.52 -69.53 -75.60
N ILE A 32 112.94 -69.03 -74.43
CA ILE A 32 114.36 -68.89 -74.06
C ILE A 32 115.02 -70.26 -73.79
N CYS A 33 114.30 -71.21 -73.20
CA CYS A 33 114.82 -72.56 -72.98
C CYS A 33 114.61 -73.50 -74.18
N GLY A 34 113.84 -73.08 -75.19
CA GLY A 34 113.50 -73.87 -76.38
C GLY A 34 112.68 -75.14 -76.09
N LYS A 35 112.08 -75.27 -74.90
CA LYS A 35 111.40 -76.50 -74.45
C LYS A 35 110.21 -76.25 -73.51
N TRP A 36 109.39 -77.28 -73.35
CA TRP A 36 108.35 -77.34 -72.34
C TRP A 36 108.97 -77.50 -70.94
N VAL A 37 108.73 -76.53 -70.08
CA VAL A 37 109.25 -76.44 -68.72
C VAL A 37 108.12 -76.52 -67.70
N SER A 38 108.46 -76.91 -66.48
CA SER A 38 107.60 -76.63 -65.32
C SER A 38 107.53 -75.12 -65.10
N THR A 39 106.39 -74.65 -64.61
CA THR A 39 106.16 -73.24 -64.30
C THR A 39 105.84 -73.04 -62.83
N THR A 40 106.08 -71.83 -62.35
CA THR A 40 105.62 -71.35 -61.05
C THR A 40 104.88 -70.04 -61.24
N GLY A 41 103.79 -69.86 -60.49
CA GLY A 41 102.92 -68.69 -60.58
C GLY A 41 103.00 -67.80 -59.34
N THR A 42 102.93 -66.48 -59.53
CA THR A 42 102.60 -65.52 -58.46
C THR A 42 101.45 -64.62 -58.89
N TYR A 43 100.63 -64.18 -57.94
CA TYR A 43 99.48 -63.33 -58.22
C TYR A 43 99.74 -61.90 -57.75
N GLU A 44 99.41 -60.91 -58.58
CA GLU A 44 99.53 -59.49 -58.26
C GLU A 44 98.18 -58.78 -58.49
N TYR A 45 97.76 -57.94 -57.54
CA TYR A 45 96.53 -57.16 -57.70
C TYR A 45 96.67 -56.17 -58.87
N LYS A 46 95.66 -56.13 -59.76
CA LYS A 46 95.64 -55.21 -60.91
C LYS A 46 94.62 -54.10 -60.72
N ASP A 47 93.36 -54.47 -60.52
CA ASP A 47 92.23 -53.55 -60.38
C ASP A 47 91.07 -54.21 -59.63
N ALA A 48 89.95 -53.50 -59.48
CA ALA A 48 88.78 -53.98 -58.72
C ALA A 48 88.12 -55.25 -59.31
N GLY A 49 88.32 -55.56 -60.60
CA GLY A 49 87.80 -56.77 -61.22
C GLY A 49 88.79 -57.93 -61.24
N TYR A 50 90.08 -57.64 -61.39
CA TYR A 50 91.09 -58.64 -61.77
C TYR A 50 92.40 -58.57 -60.99
N HIS A 51 93.09 -59.71 -60.91
CA HIS A 51 94.52 -59.81 -60.62
C HIS A 51 95.26 -60.38 -61.84
N TRP A 52 96.54 -60.06 -61.93
CA TRP A 52 97.47 -60.74 -62.84
C TRP A 52 97.92 -62.06 -62.22
N HIS A 53 98.03 -63.09 -63.06
CA HIS A 53 98.73 -64.33 -62.72
C HIS A 53 100.04 -64.36 -63.51
N HIS A 54 101.15 -64.04 -62.86
CA HIS A 54 102.47 -64.01 -63.47
C HIS A 54 103.08 -65.40 -63.49
N VAL A 55 103.24 -65.98 -64.68
CA VAL A 55 103.74 -67.35 -64.86
C VAL A 55 105.21 -67.30 -65.30
N TYR A 56 106.09 -67.92 -64.50
CA TYR A 56 107.53 -67.93 -64.73
C TYR A 56 108.06 -69.34 -65.02
N CYS A 57 109.07 -69.43 -65.89
CA CYS A 57 109.86 -70.65 -66.10
C CYS A 57 110.64 -71.00 -64.82
N THR A 58 110.53 -72.23 -64.31
CA THR A 58 111.28 -72.64 -63.10
C THR A 58 112.77 -72.87 -63.35
N GLU A 59 113.20 -73.01 -64.61
CA GLU A 59 114.61 -73.25 -64.95
C GLU A 59 115.41 -71.97 -65.18
N CYS A 60 114.85 -70.97 -65.86
CA CYS A 60 115.53 -69.71 -66.20
C CYS A 60 114.93 -68.45 -65.56
N GLY A 61 113.83 -68.57 -64.79
CA GLY A 61 113.16 -67.45 -64.12
C GLY A 61 112.45 -66.45 -65.05
N THR A 62 112.49 -66.65 -66.37
CA THR A 62 111.84 -65.73 -67.33
C THR A 62 110.32 -65.80 -67.21
N ASN A 63 109.67 -64.64 -67.21
CA ASN A 63 108.21 -64.53 -67.28
C ASN A 63 107.72 -64.97 -68.67
N ILE A 64 106.83 -65.94 -68.71
CA ILE A 64 106.30 -66.54 -69.95
C ILE A 64 105.00 -65.83 -70.36
N THR A 65 104.10 -65.61 -69.41
CA THR A 65 102.79 -64.99 -69.68
C THR A 65 102.15 -64.44 -68.41
N ASN A 66 101.32 -63.40 -68.57
CA ASN A 66 100.61 -62.72 -67.50
C ASN A 66 99.08 -62.65 -67.78
N PRO A 67 98.37 -63.79 -67.84
CA PRO A 67 96.91 -63.77 -67.98
C PRO A 67 96.25 -63.03 -66.80
N ARG A 68 95.16 -62.31 -67.09
CA ARG A 68 94.28 -61.75 -66.06
C ARG A 68 93.25 -62.79 -65.62
N SER A 69 92.98 -62.84 -64.32
CA SER A 69 91.94 -63.66 -63.72
C SER A 69 91.06 -62.80 -62.80
N ALA A 70 89.77 -63.10 -62.74
CA ALA A 70 88.85 -62.36 -61.88
C ALA A 70 89.12 -62.68 -60.40
N HIS A 71 88.88 -61.73 -59.51
CA HIS A 71 89.01 -61.98 -58.07
C HIS A 71 87.98 -62.99 -57.55
N VAL A 72 88.44 -63.92 -56.73
CA VAL A 72 87.58 -64.75 -55.88
C VAL A 72 87.54 -64.10 -54.50
N TRP A 73 86.40 -63.50 -54.15
CA TRP A 73 86.24 -62.69 -52.94
C TRP A 73 85.81 -63.53 -51.73
N SER A 74 86.34 -63.19 -50.55
CA SER A 74 85.97 -63.81 -49.27
C SER A 74 84.60 -63.30 -48.77
N GLY A 75 83.52 -64.04 -49.02
CA GLY A 75 82.18 -63.70 -48.53
C GLY A 75 81.60 -62.43 -49.17
N THR A 76 80.70 -61.74 -48.47
CA THR A 76 80.10 -60.46 -48.88
C THR A 76 80.77 -59.27 -48.19
N ALA A 77 80.88 -58.14 -48.88
CA ALA A 77 81.31 -56.88 -48.28
C ALA A 77 80.22 -56.34 -47.31
N THR A 78 80.65 -55.58 -46.31
CA THR A 78 79.77 -54.88 -45.35
C THR A 78 79.97 -53.37 -45.46
N CYS A 79 79.17 -52.60 -44.72
CA CYS A 79 79.32 -51.14 -44.65
C CYS A 79 80.73 -50.69 -44.19
N THR A 80 81.35 -51.43 -43.28
CA THR A 80 82.63 -51.05 -42.63
C THR A 80 83.82 -51.91 -43.05
N SER A 81 83.61 -53.05 -43.73
CA SER A 81 84.68 -53.94 -44.21
C SER A 81 84.45 -54.41 -45.65
N GLY A 82 85.44 -54.17 -46.53
CA GLY A 82 85.48 -54.78 -47.86
C GLY A 82 85.84 -56.28 -47.80
N GLN A 83 85.84 -56.92 -48.96
CA GLN A 83 86.24 -58.32 -49.12
C GLN A 83 87.74 -58.42 -49.38
N THR A 84 88.34 -59.57 -49.10
CA THR A 84 89.73 -59.89 -49.49
C THR A 84 89.70 -60.95 -50.59
N CYS A 85 90.52 -60.80 -51.63
CA CYS A 85 90.68 -61.85 -52.62
C CYS A 85 91.51 -62.99 -52.01
N THR A 86 90.97 -64.20 -51.98
CA THR A 86 91.62 -65.37 -51.36
C THR A 86 92.88 -65.84 -52.11
N ILE A 87 93.12 -65.33 -53.32
CA ILE A 87 94.23 -65.71 -54.21
C ILE A 87 95.37 -64.68 -54.14
N CYS A 88 95.08 -63.40 -54.36
CA CYS A 88 96.10 -62.34 -54.43
C CYS A 88 96.22 -61.47 -53.16
N GLY A 89 95.32 -61.62 -52.19
CA GLY A 89 95.32 -60.81 -50.95
C GLY A 89 94.88 -59.35 -51.12
N GLY A 90 94.62 -58.88 -52.34
CA GLY A 90 94.05 -57.55 -52.59
C GLY A 90 92.65 -57.40 -51.98
N THR A 91 92.27 -56.17 -51.63
CA THR A 91 91.01 -55.86 -50.94
C THR A 91 90.07 -55.04 -51.83
N SER A 92 88.77 -55.30 -51.74
CA SER A 92 87.75 -54.37 -52.24
C SER A 92 87.48 -53.29 -51.20
N THR A 93 86.89 -52.16 -51.61
CA THR A 93 86.43 -51.12 -50.69
C THR A 93 85.22 -51.62 -49.90
N PRO A 94 85.03 -51.18 -48.63
CA PRO A 94 83.74 -51.32 -47.94
C PRO A 94 82.59 -50.73 -48.76
N LEU A 95 81.36 -51.17 -48.50
CA LEU A 95 80.17 -50.61 -49.17
C LEU A 95 79.89 -49.16 -48.74
N GLY A 96 80.40 -48.74 -47.58
CA GLY A 96 79.98 -47.49 -46.94
C GLY A 96 78.61 -47.61 -46.29
N HIS A 97 78.14 -46.51 -45.72
CA HIS A 97 76.80 -46.42 -45.13
C HIS A 97 75.85 -45.73 -46.09
N ASP A 98 74.73 -46.39 -46.37
CA ASP A 98 73.57 -45.79 -47.02
C ASP A 98 72.69 -45.16 -45.93
N TRP A 99 72.94 -43.89 -45.64
CA TRP A 99 72.24 -43.15 -44.58
C TRP A 99 70.82 -42.79 -45.01
N ASN A 100 69.83 -43.11 -44.16
CA ASN A 100 68.45 -42.72 -44.34
C ASN A 100 68.33 -41.18 -44.45
N SER A 101 67.69 -40.69 -45.50
CA SER A 101 67.50 -39.25 -45.72
C SER A 101 66.61 -38.58 -44.68
N ASN A 102 65.77 -39.35 -43.98
CA ASN A 102 64.97 -38.87 -42.85
C ASN A 102 65.77 -38.99 -41.54
N TRP A 103 65.71 -37.93 -40.73
CA TRP A 103 66.23 -37.97 -39.36
C TRP A 103 65.39 -38.90 -38.47
N ILE A 104 66.06 -39.76 -37.72
CA ILE A 104 65.46 -40.54 -36.63
C ILE A 104 65.78 -39.84 -35.31
N SER A 105 64.86 -39.90 -34.33
CA SER A 105 65.06 -39.23 -33.03
C SER A 105 64.45 -39.97 -31.84
N ASP A 106 65.11 -39.81 -30.70
CA ASP A 106 64.62 -40.22 -29.37
C ASP A 106 64.48 -39.00 -28.44
N GLU A 107 64.26 -39.23 -27.15
CA GLU A 107 64.09 -38.15 -26.16
C GLU A 107 65.29 -37.20 -26.06
N ASN A 108 66.50 -37.71 -26.27
CA ASN A 108 67.76 -37.01 -26.01
C ASN A 108 68.45 -36.54 -27.28
N ASN A 109 68.40 -37.35 -28.36
CA ASN A 109 69.21 -37.15 -29.57
C ASN A 109 68.41 -37.38 -30.87
N HIS A 110 69.03 -36.98 -31.99
CA HIS A 110 68.67 -37.38 -33.34
C HIS A 110 69.90 -37.89 -34.11
N TRP A 111 69.68 -38.75 -35.10
CA TRP A 111 70.73 -39.36 -35.93
C TRP A 111 70.20 -39.70 -37.33
N HIS A 112 71.11 -39.86 -38.28
CA HIS A 112 70.84 -40.59 -39.52
C HIS A 112 71.15 -42.07 -39.29
N GLU A 113 70.26 -42.95 -39.73
CA GLU A 113 70.40 -44.41 -39.55
C GLU A 113 70.77 -45.08 -40.86
N CYS A 114 71.72 -46.01 -40.84
CA CYS A 114 72.10 -46.74 -42.05
C CYS A 114 71.02 -47.76 -42.43
N ASN A 115 70.40 -47.62 -43.61
CA ASN A 115 69.34 -48.50 -44.10
C ASN A 115 69.72 -49.99 -44.16
N VAL A 116 71.03 -50.29 -44.21
CA VAL A 116 71.58 -51.64 -44.38
C VAL A 116 71.97 -52.30 -43.06
N CYS A 117 72.46 -51.52 -42.08
CA CYS A 117 73.05 -52.07 -40.84
C CYS A 117 72.56 -51.44 -39.53
N ALA A 118 71.62 -50.48 -39.60
CA ALA A 118 71.06 -49.75 -38.45
C ALA A 118 72.10 -49.06 -37.53
N GLU A 119 73.32 -48.83 -38.03
CA GLU A 119 74.30 -47.99 -37.35
C GLU A 119 73.81 -46.54 -37.33
N LYS A 120 74.25 -45.75 -36.33
CA LYS A 120 73.84 -44.35 -36.13
C LYS A 120 74.97 -43.40 -36.53
N GLY A 121 74.73 -42.59 -37.57
CA GLY A 121 75.59 -41.52 -38.03
C GLY A 121 75.09 -40.15 -37.57
N ASP A 122 75.97 -39.16 -37.53
CA ASP A 122 75.63 -37.74 -37.26
C ASP A 122 74.78 -37.53 -36.00
N VAL A 123 75.08 -38.28 -34.94
CA VAL A 123 74.34 -38.26 -33.68
C VAL A 123 74.50 -36.89 -33.00
N GLY A 124 73.41 -36.13 -32.91
CA GLY A 124 73.34 -34.81 -32.28
C GLY A 124 72.30 -34.75 -31.17
N ILE A 125 72.55 -33.91 -30.16
CA ILE A 125 71.52 -33.51 -29.18
C ILE A 125 70.47 -32.62 -29.84
N HIS A 126 69.26 -32.56 -29.28
CA HIS A 126 68.23 -31.64 -29.80
C HIS A 126 68.59 -30.18 -29.58
N ILE A 127 68.81 -29.45 -30.68
CA ILE A 127 68.89 -27.99 -30.71
C ILE A 127 67.49 -27.47 -31.01
N TRP A 128 66.82 -26.94 -29.99
CA TRP A 128 65.48 -26.38 -30.07
C TRP A 128 65.53 -24.96 -30.64
N ASP A 129 64.46 -24.57 -31.35
CA ASP A 129 64.17 -23.18 -31.67
C ASP A 129 63.87 -22.35 -30.41
N ASN A 130 63.61 -21.04 -30.59
CA ASN A 130 63.24 -20.14 -29.49
C ASN A 130 61.85 -20.45 -28.89
N GLY A 131 61.13 -21.45 -29.42
CA GLY A 131 59.74 -21.73 -29.11
C GLY A 131 58.75 -20.73 -29.71
N THR A 132 57.52 -21.17 -29.90
CA THR A 132 56.37 -20.33 -30.29
C THR A 132 55.25 -20.56 -29.29
N ILE A 133 54.59 -19.49 -28.84
CA ILE A 133 53.38 -19.61 -28.00
C ILE A 133 52.24 -20.10 -28.91
N THR A 134 51.78 -21.32 -28.67
CA THR A 134 50.69 -21.98 -29.42
C THR A 134 49.34 -21.73 -28.78
N ILE A 135 49.30 -21.58 -27.45
CA ILE A 135 48.13 -21.19 -26.68
C ILE A 135 48.57 -20.08 -25.73
N SER A 136 47.99 -18.89 -25.83
CA SER A 136 48.27 -17.82 -24.87
C SER A 136 47.58 -18.13 -23.52
N PRO A 137 48.27 -17.96 -22.37
CA PRO A 137 47.62 -18.12 -21.07
C PRO A 137 46.54 -17.05 -20.88
N THR A 138 45.52 -17.38 -20.09
CA THR A 138 44.50 -16.45 -19.60
C THR A 138 44.57 -16.35 -18.08
N CYS A 139 43.68 -15.58 -17.45
CA CYS A 139 43.65 -15.45 -16.00
C CYS A 139 43.40 -16.77 -15.26
N THR A 140 42.70 -17.72 -15.89
CA THR A 140 42.30 -19.02 -15.29
C THR A 140 42.79 -20.24 -16.07
N THR A 141 43.21 -20.07 -17.34
CA THR A 141 43.60 -21.17 -18.22
C THR A 141 45.09 -21.08 -18.53
N GLU A 142 45.80 -22.19 -18.35
CA GLU A 142 47.21 -22.31 -18.74
C GLU A 142 47.39 -22.17 -20.26
N GLY A 143 48.50 -21.56 -20.67
CA GLY A 143 48.94 -21.51 -22.04
C GLY A 143 49.93 -22.62 -22.40
N GLU A 144 50.38 -22.64 -23.63
CA GLU A 144 51.35 -23.60 -24.16
C GLU A 144 52.40 -22.89 -25.02
N ARG A 145 53.66 -23.24 -24.80
CA ARG A 145 54.76 -22.97 -25.73
C ARG A 145 55.22 -24.26 -26.38
N LYS A 146 55.31 -24.26 -27.70
CA LYS A 146 55.81 -25.37 -28.52
C LYS A 146 57.22 -25.06 -29.00
N TYR A 147 58.15 -26.00 -28.80
CA TYR A 147 59.51 -25.93 -29.33
C TYR A 147 59.70 -26.98 -30.42
N THR A 148 60.41 -26.60 -31.49
CA THR A 148 60.74 -27.49 -32.61
C THR A 148 62.26 -27.68 -32.69
N CYS A 149 62.71 -28.93 -32.81
CA CYS A 149 64.13 -29.23 -33.02
C CYS A 149 64.52 -28.89 -34.47
N ILE A 150 65.53 -28.02 -34.63
CA ILE A 150 65.94 -27.46 -35.92
C ILE A 150 66.46 -28.54 -36.88
N GLY A 151 67.11 -29.59 -36.36
CA GLY A 151 67.66 -30.68 -37.16
C GLY A 151 66.60 -31.68 -37.65
N CYS A 152 65.80 -32.23 -36.72
CA CYS A 152 64.92 -33.38 -36.99
C CYS A 152 63.41 -33.07 -36.97
N GLY A 153 62.98 -31.83 -36.72
CA GLY A 153 61.56 -31.44 -36.67
C GLY A 153 60.79 -32.00 -35.47
N ARG A 154 61.44 -32.69 -34.54
CA ARG A 154 60.83 -33.20 -33.29
C ARG A 154 60.24 -32.05 -32.48
N ILE A 155 59.14 -32.31 -31.78
CA ILE A 155 58.40 -31.32 -31.00
C ILE A 155 58.49 -31.67 -29.51
N LYS A 156 58.58 -30.64 -28.65
CA LYS A 156 58.22 -30.71 -27.22
C LYS A 156 57.33 -29.51 -26.88
N THR A 157 56.52 -29.64 -25.84
CA THR A 157 55.67 -28.56 -25.32
C THR A 157 56.03 -28.23 -23.87
N GLU A 158 55.74 -27.01 -23.46
CA GLU A 158 55.92 -26.48 -22.11
C GLU A 158 54.67 -25.69 -21.72
N THR A 159 54.11 -25.99 -20.55
CA THR A 159 52.95 -25.30 -20.00
C THR A 159 53.34 -23.90 -19.52
N ILE A 160 52.61 -22.89 -19.97
CA ILE A 160 52.70 -21.52 -19.45
C ILE A 160 51.62 -21.38 -18.37
N GLN A 161 52.00 -21.06 -17.13
CA GLN A 161 51.04 -20.87 -16.05
C GLN A 161 50.02 -19.77 -16.39
N ALA A 162 48.78 -19.93 -15.91
CA ALA A 162 47.74 -18.91 -16.02
C ALA A 162 48.22 -17.59 -15.40
N THR A 163 47.79 -16.44 -15.96
CA THR A 163 48.30 -15.12 -15.53
C THR A 163 47.79 -14.69 -14.15
N GLY A 164 46.76 -15.35 -13.62
CA GLY A 164 46.00 -14.85 -12.47
C GLY A 164 45.13 -13.63 -12.83
N HIS A 165 44.50 -13.06 -11.80
CA HIS A 165 43.62 -11.89 -11.92
C HIS A 165 44.34 -10.61 -11.50
N ASP A 166 44.31 -9.60 -12.37
CA ASP A 166 44.70 -8.22 -12.03
C ASP A 166 43.51 -7.52 -11.35
N LEU A 167 43.39 -7.74 -10.04
CA LEU A 167 42.26 -7.29 -9.23
C LEU A 167 42.24 -5.76 -9.03
N VAL A 168 41.07 -5.17 -9.29
CA VAL A 168 40.71 -3.78 -8.99
C VAL A 168 39.65 -3.80 -7.91
N HIS A 169 39.93 -3.14 -6.80
CA HIS A 169 39.07 -3.10 -5.62
C HIS A 169 38.00 -2.00 -5.72
N HIS A 170 36.80 -2.29 -5.25
CA HIS A 170 35.67 -1.36 -5.15
C HIS A 170 35.14 -1.35 -3.71
N ASP A 171 35.04 -0.15 -3.12
CA ASP A 171 34.45 0.05 -1.80
C ASP A 171 32.96 -0.32 -1.78
N ALA A 172 32.49 -0.78 -0.62
CA ALA A 172 31.08 -1.10 -0.39
C ALA A 172 30.19 0.14 -0.50
N GLN A 173 28.98 -0.04 -1.04
CA GLN A 173 27.91 0.96 -0.97
C GLN A 173 26.76 0.41 -0.13
N ALA A 174 26.36 1.14 0.91
CA ALA A 174 25.20 0.76 1.71
C ALA A 174 23.91 0.87 0.86
N ALA A 175 23.04 -0.13 0.98
CA ALA A 175 21.71 -0.08 0.39
C ALA A 175 20.86 1.03 1.04
N THR A 176 19.95 1.60 0.26
CA THR A 176 19.02 2.65 0.71
C THR A 176 17.58 2.11 0.69
N CYS A 177 16.58 2.95 0.98
CA CYS A 177 15.17 2.54 0.88
C CYS A 177 14.74 2.15 -0.54
N THR A 178 15.38 2.72 -1.58
CA THR A 178 14.95 2.58 -2.99
C THR A 178 16.02 2.07 -3.95
N ALA A 179 17.31 2.19 -3.60
CA ALA A 179 18.43 1.69 -4.40
C ALA A 179 19.18 0.58 -3.65
N ASN A 180 19.52 -0.48 -4.39
CA ASN A 180 20.40 -1.56 -3.93
C ASN A 180 21.81 -1.00 -3.62
N GLY A 181 22.48 -1.64 -2.68
CA GLY A 181 23.90 -1.45 -2.40
C GLY A 181 24.70 -2.69 -2.79
N TRP A 182 25.95 -2.76 -2.33
CA TRP A 182 26.84 -3.91 -2.55
C TRP A 182 27.90 -4.00 -1.45
N GLU A 183 28.36 -5.23 -1.17
CA GLU A 183 29.55 -5.46 -0.34
C GLU A 183 30.82 -5.00 -1.08
N THR A 184 31.95 -4.85 -0.37
CA THR A 184 33.25 -4.60 -1.02
C THR A 184 33.55 -5.73 -1.99
N TYR A 185 33.93 -5.41 -3.23
CA TYR A 185 34.19 -6.42 -4.25
C TYR A 185 35.40 -6.08 -5.12
N ASP A 186 36.02 -7.12 -5.66
CA ASP A 186 37.12 -7.02 -6.61
C ASP A 186 36.67 -7.47 -8.01
N THR A 187 37.15 -6.76 -9.04
CA THR A 187 36.98 -7.12 -10.46
C THR A 187 38.34 -7.31 -11.14
N CYS A 188 38.48 -8.26 -12.07
CA CYS A 188 39.70 -8.38 -12.86
C CYS A 188 39.71 -7.38 -14.03
N SER A 189 40.84 -6.69 -14.26
CA SER A 189 40.99 -5.79 -15.42
C SER A 189 41.02 -6.52 -16.77
N ASN A 190 41.34 -7.82 -16.77
CA ASN A 190 41.64 -8.60 -17.97
C ASN A 190 40.57 -9.67 -18.30
N CYS A 191 39.55 -9.86 -17.46
CA CYS A 191 38.44 -10.80 -17.70
C CYS A 191 37.24 -10.51 -16.79
N ASP A 192 36.10 -11.15 -17.06
CA ASP A 192 34.82 -10.94 -16.34
C ASP A 192 34.78 -11.53 -14.90
N TYR A 193 35.94 -11.77 -14.27
CA TYR A 193 35.98 -12.18 -12.87
C TYR A 193 35.52 -11.03 -11.97
N THR A 194 34.56 -11.34 -11.10
CA THR A 194 34.04 -10.43 -10.09
C THR A 194 33.64 -11.20 -8.83
N THR A 195 33.79 -10.56 -7.67
CA THR A 195 33.23 -11.02 -6.38
C THR A 195 31.96 -10.26 -5.97
N TYR A 196 31.40 -9.46 -6.89
CA TYR A 196 30.25 -8.60 -6.64
C TYR A 196 29.08 -9.34 -5.97
N THR A 197 28.69 -8.84 -4.80
CA THR A 197 27.55 -9.32 -4.02
C THR A 197 26.62 -8.15 -3.76
N GLU A 198 25.43 -8.21 -4.35
CA GLU A 198 24.42 -7.16 -4.23
C GLU A 198 23.70 -7.23 -2.88
N ILE A 199 23.47 -6.06 -2.29
CA ILE A 199 22.65 -5.88 -1.09
C ILE A 199 21.32 -5.26 -1.54
N PRO A 200 20.19 -5.98 -1.46
CA PRO A 200 18.89 -5.43 -1.86
C PRO A 200 18.52 -4.16 -1.09
N ALA A 201 17.78 -3.26 -1.74
CA ALA A 201 17.19 -2.08 -1.10
C ALA A 201 16.40 -2.48 0.15
N VAL A 202 16.53 -1.68 1.22
CA VAL A 202 15.94 -1.96 2.55
C VAL A 202 14.42 -1.81 2.52
N GLY A 203 13.87 -1.11 1.54
CA GLY A 203 12.47 -0.69 1.49
C GLY A 203 12.17 0.45 2.47
N HIS A 204 10.90 0.86 2.52
CA HIS A 204 10.45 1.89 3.45
C HIS A 204 9.94 1.27 4.75
N SER A 205 10.48 1.73 5.88
CA SER A 205 9.87 1.57 7.20
C SER A 205 9.16 2.87 7.57
N TYR A 206 7.84 2.84 7.64
CA TYR A 206 7.02 4.01 7.97
C TYR A 206 6.70 4.07 9.47
N GLY A 207 6.70 5.29 10.03
CA GLY A 207 6.21 5.55 11.38
C GLY A 207 4.70 5.68 11.46
N ASP A 208 4.22 6.27 12.55
CA ASP A 208 2.79 6.46 12.84
C ASP A 208 2.08 7.29 11.77
N VAL A 209 0.79 6.99 11.55
CA VAL A 209 -0.07 7.71 10.61
C VAL A 209 -0.68 8.94 11.30
N THR A 210 -0.61 10.09 10.62
CA THR A 210 -1.29 11.33 11.01
C THR A 210 -2.52 11.54 10.14
N TYR A 211 -3.67 11.81 10.74
CA TYR A 211 -4.93 12.08 10.04
C TYR A 211 -5.31 13.56 10.15
N THR A 212 -5.56 14.21 9.01
CA THR A 212 -5.94 15.62 8.92
C THR A 212 -7.28 15.75 8.20
N TRP A 213 -8.32 16.13 8.92
CA TRP A 213 -9.64 16.43 8.35
C TRP A 213 -9.68 17.83 7.74
N SER A 214 -10.36 17.99 6.60
CA SER A 214 -10.64 19.31 6.03
C SER A 214 -11.56 20.13 6.93
N THR A 215 -11.55 21.46 6.77
CA THR A 215 -12.33 22.39 7.61
C THR A 215 -13.85 22.25 7.44
N ASP A 216 -14.29 21.81 6.27
CA ASP A 216 -15.68 21.47 5.95
C ASP A 216 -16.03 20.00 6.28
N ASN A 217 -15.05 19.21 6.75
CA ASN A 217 -15.12 17.77 6.98
C ASN A 217 -15.42 16.92 5.74
N GLN A 218 -15.35 17.47 4.52
CA GLN A 218 -15.64 16.73 3.29
C GLN A 218 -14.53 15.77 2.87
N HIS A 219 -13.29 15.99 3.33
CA HIS A 219 -12.12 15.16 3.02
C HIS A 219 -11.30 14.84 4.26
N CYS A 220 -10.54 13.75 4.22
CA CYS A 220 -9.52 13.43 5.22
C CYS A 220 -8.23 12.98 4.52
N THR A 221 -7.10 13.53 4.97
CA THR A 221 -5.76 13.16 4.51
C THR A 221 -5.08 12.29 5.57
N ALA A 222 -4.70 11.06 5.20
CA ALA A 222 -3.78 10.23 5.96
C ALA A 222 -2.36 10.43 5.45
N GLU A 223 -1.39 10.66 6.34
CA GLU A 223 0.03 10.83 6.01
C GLU A 223 0.91 10.00 6.95
N ARG A 224 1.90 9.29 6.42
CA ARG A 224 2.97 8.66 7.21
C ARG A 224 4.34 8.91 6.57
N LYS A 225 5.40 8.89 7.40
CA LYS A 225 6.77 9.22 6.98
C LYS A 225 7.73 8.08 7.21
N CYS A 226 8.61 7.85 6.23
CA CYS A 226 9.64 6.83 6.32
C CYS A 226 10.73 7.30 7.28
N THR A 227 10.99 6.50 8.31
CA THR A 227 11.91 6.82 9.42
C THR A 227 13.39 6.87 9.01
N ALA A 228 13.72 6.42 7.79
CA ALA A 228 15.09 6.29 7.30
C ALA A 228 15.44 7.25 6.14
N CYS A 229 14.46 7.81 5.43
CA CYS A 229 14.72 8.61 4.22
C CYS A 229 13.77 9.81 4.00
N ASP A 230 12.98 10.19 5.00
CA ASP A 230 11.97 11.25 4.95
C ASP A 230 10.90 11.12 3.83
N GLY A 231 10.85 9.96 3.17
CA GLY A 231 9.86 9.65 2.14
C GLY A 231 8.45 9.66 2.73
N VAL A 232 7.56 10.45 2.13
CA VAL A 232 6.18 10.61 2.59
C VAL A 232 5.24 9.74 1.76
N GLU A 233 4.38 9.00 2.43
CA GLU A 233 3.25 8.31 1.81
C GLU A 233 1.97 8.95 2.34
N SER A 234 1.10 9.39 1.43
CA SER A 234 -0.12 10.12 1.77
C SER A 234 -1.26 9.77 0.84
N GLU A 235 -2.47 9.68 1.39
CA GLU A 235 -3.72 9.55 0.64
C GLU A 235 -4.72 10.59 1.16
N THR A 236 -5.48 11.20 0.26
CA THR A 236 -6.63 12.03 0.63
C THR A 236 -7.87 11.40 0.02
N ALA A 237 -8.84 11.09 0.88
CA ALA A 237 -10.07 10.42 0.50
C ALA A 237 -11.28 11.29 0.86
N ASP A 238 -12.32 11.17 0.03
CA ASP A 238 -13.61 11.82 0.23
C ASP A 238 -14.38 11.15 1.37
N THR A 239 -15.13 11.95 2.11
CA THR A 239 -15.90 11.48 3.27
C THR A 239 -17.36 11.20 2.88
N THR A 240 -17.97 10.25 3.58
CA THR A 240 -19.41 10.02 3.54
C THR A 240 -20.07 10.69 4.74
N ALA A 241 -20.95 11.64 4.48
CA ALA A 241 -21.77 12.29 5.50
C ALA A 241 -23.07 11.51 5.74
N THR A 242 -23.38 11.21 7.00
CA THR A 242 -24.64 10.58 7.42
C THR A 242 -25.29 11.44 8.51
N VAL A 243 -26.46 12.02 8.21
CA VAL A 243 -27.27 12.73 9.22
C VAL A 243 -27.79 11.69 10.22
N ILE A 244 -27.35 11.80 11.47
CA ILE A 244 -27.77 10.93 12.58
C ILE A 244 -28.88 11.56 13.41
N GLN A 245 -29.06 12.89 13.31
CA GLN A 245 -30.11 13.63 13.96
C GLN A 245 -30.52 14.81 13.07
N GLU A 246 -31.75 14.79 12.57
CA GLU A 246 -32.35 15.93 11.89
C GLU A 246 -32.64 17.08 12.88
N LYS A 247 -32.42 18.33 12.46
CA LYS A 247 -32.80 19.50 13.29
C LYS A 247 -34.32 19.54 13.53
N ASN A 248 -34.70 20.02 14.70
CA ASN A 248 -36.08 20.39 15.03
C ASN A 248 -36.10 21.71 15.81
N CYS A 249 -37.23 22.06 16.44
CA CYS A 249 -37.35 23.34 17.18
C CYS A 249 -36.35 23.45 18.34
N VAL A 250 -36.06 22.33 19.02
CA VAL A 250 -35.21 22.29 20.22
C VAL A 250 -33.80 21.82 19.88
N LEU A 251 -33.67 20.74 19.10
CA LEU A 251 -32.39 20.09 18.84
C LEU A 251 -31.77 20.50 17.51
N PRO A 252 -30.43 20.67 17.45
CA PRO A 252 -29.70 20.93 16.22
C PRO A 252 -29.59 19.69 15.33
N GLU A 253 -29.09 19.90 14.11
CA GLU A 253 -28.75 18.83 13.18
C GLU A 253 -27.35 18.28 13.52
N LEU A 254 -27.23 16.95 13.66
CA LEU A 254 -25.97 16.26 13.90
C LEU A 254 -25.69 15.27 12.77
N THR A 255 -24.45 15.32 12.27
CA THR A 255 -23.95 14.47 11.19
C THR A 255 -22.71 13.70 11.67
N THR A 256 -22.61 12.44 11.28
CA THR A 256 -21.38 11.66 11.37
C THR A 256 -20.71 11.62 9.99
N TYR A 257 -19.42 11.94 9.95
CA TYR A 257 -18.58 11.81 8.77
C TYR A 257 -17.72 10.56 8.91
N SER A 258 -17.63 9.75 7.85
CA SER A 258 -16.74 8.58 7.78
C SER A 258 -15.87 8.62 6.53
N VAL A 259 -14.69 8.02 6.60
CA VAL A 259 -13.76 7.91 5.46
C VAL A 259 -13.09 6.54 5.47
N THR A 260 -12.91 5.98 4.29
CA THR A 260 -12.18 4.74 4.03
C THR A 260 -11.10 5.02 3.00
N PHE A 261 -9.89 4.57 3.25
CA PHE A 261 -8.75 4.74 2.35
C PHE A 261 -8.60 3.50 1.45
N GLU A 262 -8.15 3.70 0.21
CA GLU A 262 -7.80 2.60 -0.71
C GLU A 262 -6.50 1.91 -0.25
N ASN A 263 -5.56 2.66 0.32
CA ASN A 263 -4.35 2.13 0.90
C ASN A 263 -4.63 1.43 2.23
N SER A 264 -4.44 0.11 2.26
CA SER A 264 -4.64 -0.73 3.45
C SER A 264 -3.69 -0.43 4.62
N ALA A 265 -2.71 0.47 4.43
CA ALA A 265 -1.90 1.03 5.51
C ALA A 265 -2.61 2.09 6.36
N PHE A 266 -3.73 2.65 5.89
CA PHE A 266 -4.46 3.72 6.55
C PHE A 266 -5.81 3.21 7.08
N GLU A 267 -6.01 3.34 8.40
CA GLU A 267 -7.24 2.93 9.06
C GLU A 267 -8.37 3.93 8.75
N SER A 268 -9.55 3.40 8.44
CA SER A 268 -10.77 4.20 8.29
C SER A 268 -11.02 5.10 9.51
N GLN A 269 -11.39 6.35 9.28
CA GLN A 269 -11.64 7.32 10.34
C GLN A 269 -13.12 7.71 10.41
N THR A 270 -13.60 8.07 11.60
CA THR A 270 -14.92 8.64 11.82
C THR A 270 -14.85 9.91 12.65
N LYS A 271 -15.80 10.82 12.42
CA LYS A 271 -16.00 12.05 13.18
C LYS A 271 -17.49 12.20 13.47
N GLU A 272 -17.87 11.86 14.69
CA GLU A 272 -19.27 11.76 15.12
C GLU A 272 -19.81 13.05 15.72
N ASN A 273 -21.14 13.18 15.75
CA ASN A 273 -21.87 14.27 16.41
C ASN A 273 -21.45 15.68 15.95
N VAL A 274 -21.03 15.82 14.69
CA VAL A 274 -20.67 17.12 14.12
C VAL A 274 -21.95 17.92 13.91
N ARG A 275 -22.05 19.08 14.58
CA ARG A 275 -23.18 20.00 14.43
C ARG A 275 -23.14 20.66 13.05
N THR A 276 -24.03 20.26 12.15
CA THR A 276 -24.09 20.76 10.77
C THR A 276 -25.10 21.90 10.58
N ALA A 277 -26.11 21.99 11.45
CA ALA A 277 -27.00 23.14 11.52
C ALA A 277 -27.42 23.42 12.97
N GLU A 278 -27.71 24.69 13.26
CA GLU A 278 -28.42 25.09 14.47
C GLU A 278 -29.84 24.47 14.51
N ASN A 279 -30.48 24.49 15.68
CA ASN A 279 -31.90 24.14 15.78
C ASN A 279 -32.74 25.13 14.96
N ALA A 280 -33.94 24.71 14.54
CA ALA A 280 -34.83 25.56 13.74
C ALA A 280 -35.46 26.72 14.55
N GLY A 281 -35.27 26.71 15.87
CA GLY A 281 -35.99 27.54 16.82
C GLY A 281 -37.49 27.28 16.80
N HIS A 282 -38.21 27.94 17.71
CA HIS A 282 -39.67 27.99 17.66
C HIS A 282 -40.14 29.02 16.62
N ASP A 283 -41.44 29.08 16.36
CA ASP A 283 -42.09 30.08 15.51
C ASP A 283 -43.38 30.47 16.20
N MET A 284 -43.29 31.50 17.05
CA MET A 284 -44.28 31.73 18.10
C MET A 284 -45.34 32.74 17.68
N GLU A 285 -46.59 32.30 17.63
CA GLU A 285 -47.75 33.19 17.65
C GLU A 285 -48.24 33.37 19.09
N LYS A 286 -48.30 34.62 19.56
CA LYS A 286 -48.88 34.95 20.86
C LYS A 286 -50.40 35.08 20.76
N VAL A 287 -51.12 34.30 21.55
CA VAL A 287 -52.58 34.40 21.69
C VAL A 287 -52.92 35.11 22.99
N GLU A 288 -53.56 36.27 22.88
CA GLU A 288 -53.96 37.06 24.05
C GLU A 288 -55.14 36.45 24.81
N LYS A 289 -55.20 36.72 26.12
CA LYS A 289 -56.27 36.28 27.02
C LYS A 289 -57.64 36.76 26.54
N GLN A 290 -58.56 35.82 26.31
CA GLN A 290 -59.99 36.10 26.14
C GLN A 290 -60.75 35.72 27.41
N ALA A 291 -61.56 36.64 27.95
CA ALA A 291 -62.41 36.34 29.10
C ALA A 291 -63.49 35.30 28.75
N ALA A 292 -63.71 34.33 29.65
CA ALA A 292 -64.83 33.41 29.56
C ALA A 292 -66.16 34.13 29.83
N THR A 293 -67.24 33.61 29.27
CA THR A 293 -68.62 34.08 29.45
C THR A 293 -69.53 32.87 29.74
N ALA A 294 -70.80 33.09 30.07
CA ALA A 294 -71.76 31.99 30.15
C ALA A 294 -72.01 31.31 28.79
N ALA A 295 -71.85 32.04 27.68
CA ALA A 295 -72.10 31.54 26.32
C ALA A 295 -70.87 30.90 25.64
N LYS A 296 -69.65 31.26 26.05
CA LYS A 296 -68.39 30.84 25.40
C LYS A 296 -67.27 30.70 26.42
N GLU A 297 -66.47 29.66 26.25
CA GLU A 297 -65.17 29.50 26.91
C GLU A 297 -64.24 30.67 26.57
N GLY A 298 -63.32 30.97 27.48
CA GLY A 298 -62.23 31.90 27.28
C GLY A 298 -60.89 31.17 27.17
N ASN A 299 -59.80 31.94 27.17
CA ASN A 299 -58.45 31.40 27.25
C ASN A 299 -57.55 32.31 28.10
N SER A 300 -56.52 31.73 28.74
CA SER A 300 -55.37 32.48 29.26
C SER A 300 -54.51 33.02 28.10
N THR A 301 -53.57 33.92 28.39
CA THR A 301 -52.52 34.25 27.40
C THR A 301 -51.58 33.05 27.25
N TYR A 302 -51.25 32.69 26.02
CA TYR A 302 -50.30 31.61 25.70
C TYR A 302 -49.58 31.91 24.38
N TRP A 303 -48.51 31.16 24.11
CA TRP A 303 -47.79 31.16 22.84
C TRP A 303 -47.96 29.81 22.15
N PHE A 304 -48.13 29.80 20.84
CA PHE A 304 -48.26 28.60 20.02
C PHE A 304 -47.12 28.54 19.01
N CYS A 305 -46.48 27.37 18.87
CA CYS A 305 -45.40 27.18 17.91
C CYS A 305 -45.89 26.46 16.64
N ASP A 306 -45.98 27.16 15.51
CA ASP A 306 -46.42 26.61 14.22
C ASP A 306 -45.56 25.42 13.74
N LYS A 307 -44.25 25.46 14.03
CA LYS A 307 -43.29 24.42 13.60
C LYS A 307 -43.49 23.08 14.31
N CYS A 308 -43.94 23.06 15.57
CA CYS A 308 -44.09 21.82 16.36
C CYS A 308 -45.49 21.57 16.92
N ASN A 309 -46.45 22.47 16.67
CA ASN A 309 -47.84 22.40 17.15
C ASN A 309 -47.96 22.28 18.68
N LYS A 310 -47.07 22.93 19.42
CA LYS A 310 -47.01 22.95 20.89
C LYS A 310 -47.41 24.32 21.45
N TYR A 311 -47.87 24.31 22.70
CA TYR A 311 -48.33 25.49 23.44
C TYR A 311 -47.34 25.77 24.57
N PHE A 312 -47.12 27.05 24.87
CA PHE A 312 -46.17 27.52 25.88
C PHE A 312 -46.81 28.63 26.72
N SER A 313 -46.43 28.75 27.99
CA SER A 313 -46.87 29.84 28.87
C SER A 313 -45.96 31.08 28.84
N ASP A 314 -44.92 31.07 28.02
CA ASP A 314 -43.90 32.10 27.84
C ASP A 314 -43.46 32.19 26.36
N GLU A 315 -42.75 33.26 26.00
CA GLU A 315 -42.30 33.54 24.63
C GLU A 315 -41.02 32.75 24.29
N GLU A 316 -40.21 32.45 25.30
CA GLU A 316 -38.91 31.80 25.24
C GLU A 316 -38.99 30.27 24.99
N ALA A 317 -40.19 29.68 25.05
CA ALA A 317 -40.48 28.25 24.92
C ALA A 317 -40.01 27.37 26.10
N GLU A 318 -39.76 27.96 27.27
CA GLU A 318 -39.22 27.24 28.43
C GLU A 318 -40.26 26.35 29.11
N ASN A 319 -41.54 26.76 29.13
CA ASN A 319 -42.62 26.06 29.82
C ASN A 319 -43.68 25.58 28.83
N GLU A 320 -43.50 24.37 28.31
CA GLU A 320 -44.51 23.67 27.49
C GLU A 320 -45.76 23.35 28.32
N ILE A 321 -46.92 23.75 27.81
CA ILE A 321 -48.25 23.49 28.37
C ILE A 321 -49.10 22.72 27.36
N LYS A 322 -50.22 22.15 27.80
CA LYS A 322 -51.19 21.54 26.89
C LYS A 322 -52.22 22.58 26.45
N LYS A 323 -52.90 22.30 25.33
CA LYS A 323 -53.99 23.15 24.86
C LYS A 323 -55.08 23.30 25.92
N GLU A 324 -55.39 22.23 26.63
CA GLU A 324 -56.44 22.19 27.65
C GLU A 324 -56.13 23.11 28.84
N ASP A 325 -54.84 23.29 29.17
CA ASP A 325 -54.39 24.19 30.24
C ASP A 325 -54.57 25.68 29.86
N THR A 326 -54.77 25.99 28.57
CA THR A 326 -55.09 27.34 28.11
C THR A 326 -56.57 27.70 28.25
N VAL A 327 -57.46 26.71 28.35
CA VAL A 327 -58.91 26.92 28.26
C VAL A 327 -59.47 27.40 29.60
N LEU A 328 -60.21 28.52 29.56
CA LEU A 328 -60.99 29.01 30.70
C LEU A 328 -62.44 28.57 30.54
N ALA A 329 -62.90 27.70 31.45
CA ALA A 329 -64.27 27.20 31.45
C ALA A 329 -65.30 28.34 31.45
N LYS A 330 -66.46 28.09 30.83
CA LYS A 330 -67.61 29.01 30.82
C LYS A 330 -67.97 29.44 32.24
N LEU A 331 -68.41 30.69 32.38
CA LEU A 331 -68.94 31.17 33.65
C LEU A 331 -70.29 30.52 33.96
N ALA A 332 -70.65 30.49 35.24
CA ALA A 332 -72.01 30.15 35.65
C ALA A 332 -72.99 31.20 35.05
N PRO A 333 -74.11 30.77 34.46
CA PRO A 333 -75.02 31.68 33.79
C PRO A 333 -75.85 32.48 34.80
N VAL A 334 -76.33 33.65 34.37
CA VAL A 334 -77.18 34.55 35.16
C VAL A 334 -78.43 34.95 34.39
N ILE A 335 -79.49 35.32 35.12
CA ILE A 335 -80.69 35.87 34.51
C ILE A 335 -80.44 37.35 34.21
N ILE A 336 -80.50 37.70 32.93
CA ILE A 336 -80.32 39.07 32.40
C ILE A 336 -81.65 39.80 32.15
N LYS A 337 -82.78 39.10 32.23
CA LYS A 337 -84.13 39.67 32.10
C LYS A 337 -85.17 38.78 32.79
N GLY A 338 -86.18 39.37 33.42
CA GLY A 338 -87.30 38.68 34.05
C GLY A 338 -87.13 38.39 35.54
N ASP A 339 -85.94 38.60 36.11
CA ASP A 339 -85.74 38.57 37.56
C ASP A 339 -86.56 39.69 38.25
N GLY A 340 -87.16 39.36 39.40
CA GLY A 340 -88.09 40.23 40.11
C GLY A 340 -89.47 40.41 39.43
N ALA A 341 -89.84 39.54 38.49
CA ALA A 341 -91.15 39.62 37.85
C ALA A 341 -92.30 39.38 38.85
N THR A 342 -93.43 40.06 38.67
CA THR A 342 -94.60 39.94 39.57
C THR A 342 -95.85 39.55 38.80
N VAL A 343 -96.65 38.63 39.36
CA VAL A 343 -97.96 38.23 38.84
C VAL A 343 -99.00 38.21 39.96
N THR A 344 -100.28 38.42 39.64
CA THR A 344 -101.38 38.30 40.62
C THR A 344 -101.89 36.86 40.64
N ALA A 345 -102.19 36.33 41.83
CA ALA A 345 -102.69 34.97 42.01
C ALA A 345 -103.92 34.67 41.12
N GLY A 346 -103.81 33.62 40.29
CA GLY A 346 -104.83 33.21 39.32
C GLY A 346 -104.96 34.09 38.07
N ALA A 347 -104.04 35.02 37.82
CA ALA A 347 -103.97 35.75 36.54
C ALA A 347 -103.29 34.89 35.46
N LYS A 348 -103.89 34.84 34.27
CA LYS A 348 -103.34 34.17 33.08
C LYS A 348 -102.28 35.04 32.39
N ASN A 349 -101.15 35.27 33.07
CA ASN A 349 -100.02 36.01 32.53
C ASN A 349 -98.84 35.05 32.35
N ALA A 350 -98.28 34.98 31.14
CA ALA A 350 -97.01 34.29 30.92
C ALA A 350 -95.85 35.09 31.54
N LEU A 351 -94.87 34.40 32.12
CA LEU A 351 -93.65 35.01 32.69
C LEU A 351 -92.45 34.60 31.85
N SER A 352 -91.69 35.58 31.36
CA SER A 352 -90.56 35.36 30.45
C SER A 352 -89.24 35.82 31.08
N PHE A 353 -88.26 34.93 31.05
CA PHE A 353 -86.96 35.08 31.68
C PHE A 353 -85.86 34.79 30.66
N THR A 354 -84.74 35.51 30.72
CA THR A 354 -83.64 35.34 29.77
C THR A 354 -82.34 35.08 30.52
N SER A 355 -81.67 33.98 30.19
CA SER A 355 -80.33 33.64 30.65
C SER A 355 -79.28 33.99 29.58
N ASP A 356 -78.08 34.39 30.02
CA ASP A 356 -76.93 34.71 29.17
C ASP A 356 -76.13 33.50 28.67
N ALA A 357 -76.47 32.29 29.12
CA ALA A 357 -75.90 31.05 28.57
C ALA A 357 -76.26 30.84 27.09
N ALA A 358 -75.41 30.12 26.37
CA ALA A 358 -75.68 29.76 25.00
C ALA A 358 -76.79 28.71 24.92
N TYR A 359 -77.73 28.90 23.98
CA TYR A 359 -78.88 28.00 23.81
C TYR A 359 -78.52 26.51 23.64
N ARG A 360 -77.36 26.20 23.05
CA ARG A 360 -76.88 24.82 22.89
C ARG A 360 -76.57 24.13 24.22
N ASP A 361 -76.28 24.90 25.25
CA ASP A 361 -75.88 24.41 26.57
C ASP A 361 -77.09 24.23 27.51
N PHE A 362 -78.30 24.58 27.06
CA PHE A 362 -79.54 24.46 27.83
C PHE A 362 -79.89 22.99 28.12
N ILE A 363 -80.22 22.69 29.38
CA ILE A 363 -80.57 21.34 29.84
C ILE A 363 -82.05 21.24 30.22
N ARG A 364 -82.55 22.15 31.08
CA ARG A 364 -83.93 22.10 31.63
C ARG A 364 -84.31 23.39 32.36
N VAL A 365 -85.60 23.53 32.65
CA VAL A 365 -86.14 24.54 33.57
C VAL A 365 -86.52 23.89 34.90
N GLU A 366 -86.26 24.60 35.99
CA GLU A 366 -86.66 24.25 37.35
C GLU A 366 -87.49 25.40 37.95
N VAL A 367 -88.48 25.06 38.77
CA VAL A 367 -89.16 26.02 39.67
C VAL A 367 -89.12 25.47 41.09
N ASP A 368 -88.73 26.31 42.05
CA ASP A 368 -88.53 25.96 43.46
C ASP A 368 -87.64 24.71 43.65
N GLY A 369 -86.55 24.66 42.87
CA GLY A 369 -85.59 23.56 42.84
C GLY A 369 -86.10 22.24 42.26
N LYS A 370 -87.24 22.24 41.56
CA LYS A 370 -87.82 21.05 40.92
C LYS A 370 -87.90 21.24 39.41
N THR A 371 -87.40 20.27 38.65
CA THR A 371 -87.59 20.22 37.20
C THR A 371 -89.06 20.26 36.83
N ILE A 372 -89.43 21.16 35.93
CA ILE A 372 -90.79 21.30 35.42
C ILE A 372 -90.93 20.63 34.06
N ASP A 373 -92.11 20.10 33.75
CA ASP A 373 -92.39 19.44 32.47
C ASP A 373 -92.38 20.45 31.31
N GLU A 374 -91.81 20.07 30.15
CA GLU A 374 -91.68 20.90 28.94
C GLU A 374 -93.02 21.44 28.43
N SER A 375 -94.13 20.75 28.72
CA SER A 375 -95.47 21.24 28.41
C SER A 375 -95.83 22.55 29.15
N ASN A 376 -95.13 22.93 30.21
CA ASN A 376 -95.40 24.14 31.01
C ASN A 376 -94.62 25.39 30.56
N TYR A 377 -93.67 25.27 29.65
CA TYR A 377 -92.87 26.40 29.18
C TYR A 377 -92.60 26.36 27.66
N THR A 378 -91.99 27.42 27.14
CA THR A 378 -91.36 27.47 25.81
C THR A 378 -89.93 27.98 25.94
N VAL A 379 -89.06 27.63 25.00
CA VAL A 379 -87.68 28.15 24.91
C VAL A 379 -87.39 28.61 23.50
N GLU A 380 -86.73 29.76 23.35
CA GLU A 380 -86.35 30.35 22.05
C GLU A 380 -84.83 30.46 21.90
N SER A 381 -84.34 30.49 20.65
CA SER A 381 -82.92 30.45 20.31
C SER A 381 -82.31 31.84 20.06
N GLY A 382 -81.13 32.09 20.64
CA GLY A 382 -80.32 33.32 20.45
C GLY A 382 -79.81 33.88 21.79
N SER A 383 -80.58 33.67 22.83
CA SER A 383 -80.24 33.64 24.26
C SER A 383 -81.22 32.64 24.87
N ILE A 384 -80.97 32.04 26.04
CA ILE A 384 -81.96 31.10 26.60
C ILE A 384 -83.14 31.91 27.17
N ILE A 385 -84.17 32.12 26.33
CA ILE A 385 -85.40 32.80 26.71
C ILE A 385 -86.41 31.72 27.10
N VAL A 386 -86.68 31.57 28.39
CA VAL A 386 -87.69 30.64 28.93
C VAL A 386 -88.96 31.42 29.22
N THR A 387 -90.09 30.99 28.68
CA THR A 387 -91.40 31.57 28.99
C THR A 387 -92.31 30.53 29.64
N LEU A 388 -92.64 30.72 30.91
CA LEU A 388 -93.64 29.94 31.63
C LEU A 388 -95.04 30.26 31.06
N LYS A 389 -95.82 29.24 30.72
CA LYS A 389 -97.15 29.40 30.12
C LYS A 389 -98.17 29.91 31.15
N GLU A 390 -99.13 30.70 30.68
CA GLU A 390 -100.14 31.35 31.51
C GLU A 390 -100.91 30.40 32.45
N ASP A 391 -101.26 29.19 31.98
CA ASP A 391 -101.97 28.19 32.78
C ASP A 391 -101.11 27.58 33.89
N TYR A 392 -99.80 27.53 33.68
CA TYR A 392 -98.85 27.07 34.71
C TYR A 392 -98.63 28.17 35.75
N VAL A 393 -98.44 29.42 35.31
CA VAL A 393 -98.27 30.59 36.19
C VAL A 393 -99.52 30.82 37.06
N ALA A 394 -100.72 30.61 36.52
CA ALA A 394 -101.97 30.74 37.29
C ALA A 394 -102.14 29.69 38.40
N GLY A 395 -101.33 28.62 38.41
CA GLY A 395 -101.38 27.53 39.39
C GLY A 395 -100.52 27.73 40.65
N PHE A 396 -99.72 28.80 40.73
CA PHE A 396 -98.86 29.07 41.88
C PHE A 396 -99.63 29.64 43.08
N SER A 397 -99.17 29.30 44.28
CA SER A 397 -99.60 29.91 45.54
C SER A 397 -99.09 31.34 45.69
N GLU A 398 -99.69 32.12 46.57
CA GLU A 398 -99.18 33.45 46.95
C GLU A 398 -97.82 33.31 47.67
N GLY A 399 -96.83 34.11 47.27
CA GLY A 399 -95.47 34.07 47.83
C GLY A 399 -94.35 34.37 46.83
N GLU A 400 -93.13 34.26 47.32
CA GLU A 400 -91.89 34.29 46.52
C GLU A 400 -91.60 32.91 45.93
N HIS A 401 -91.38 32.85 44.62
CA HIS A 401 -91.00 31.66 43.89
C HIS A 401 -89.68 31.85 43.14
N THR A 402 -89.01 30.75 42.82
CA THR A 402 -87.70 30.75 42.17
C THR A 402 -87.73 29.99 40.86
N LEU A 403 -87.24 30.60 39.78
CA LEU A 403 -86.95 29.93 38.51
C LEU A 403 -85.46 29.60 38.43
N GLY A 404 -85.13 28.38 38.03
CA GLY A 404 -83.79 27.99 37.58
C GLY A 404 -83.79 27.65 36.09
N ILE A 405 -82.92 28.29 35.31
CA ILE A 405 -82.59 27.90 33.93
C ILE A 405 -81.26 27.14 33.99
N VAL A 406 -81.31 25.82 33.86
CA VAL A 406 -80.14 24.94 34.01
C VAL A 406 -79.43 24.78 32.67
N SER A 407 -78.12 25.05 32.67
CA SER A 407 -77.22 24.87 31.54
C SER A 407 -75.99 24.05 31.94
N GLU A 408 -75.16 23.62 30.98
CA GLU A 408 -73.94 22.83 31.24
C GLU A 408 -72.98 23.48 32.26
N SER A 409 -72.84 24.81 32.25
CA SER A 409 -71.95 25.55 33.16
C SER A 409 -72.58 25.96 34.49
N GLY A 410 -73.86 25.62 34.74
CA GLY A 410 -74.57 25.94 35.98
C GLY A 410 -76.02 26.38 35.76
N THR A 411 -76.65 26.85 36.84
CA THR A 411 -78.06 27.29 36.83
C THR A 411 -78.17 28.80 37.01
N ALA A 412 -78.82 29.47 36.06
CA ALA A 412 -79.19 30.87 36.18
C ALA A 412 -80.50 30.96 36.97
N THR A 413 -80.50 31.67 38.11
CA THR A 413 -81.67 31.78 38.98
C THR A 413 -82.32 33.16 38.91
N ALA A 414 -83.65 33.20 38.94
CA ALA A 414 -84.46 34.40 39.11
C ALA A 414 -85.55 34.19 40.15
N HIS A 415 -85.98 35.30 40.75
CA HIS A 415 -87.11 35.39 41.66
C HIS A 415 -88.34 35.91 40.93
N PHE A 416 -89.52 35.43 41.31
CA PHE A 416 -90.79 36.03 40.90
C PHE A 416 -91.83 35.96 42.02
N THR A 417 -92.60 37.04 42.19
CA THR A 417 -93.60 37.17 43.26
C THR A 417 -94.99 36.90 42.74
N VAL A 418 -95.74 36.04 43.43
CA VAL A 418 -97.19 35.85 43.24
C VAL A 418 -97.92 36.66 44.31
N ASN A 419 -98.46 37.80 43.91
CA ASN A 419 -99.15 38.76 44.77
C ASN A 419 -100.61 38.36 45.04
N GLU A 420 -101.13 38.73 46.21
CA GLU A 420 -102.52 38.48 46.60
C GLU A 420 -103.54 38.98 45.57
N LYS A 421 -104.62 38.21 45.41
CA LYS A 421 -105.74 38.59 44.55
C LYS A 421 -106.61 39.67 45.21
N THR A 422 -106.26 40.94 45.02
CA THR A 422 -107.07 42.09 45.44
C THR A 422 -108.51 41.96 44.93
N THR A 423 -109.44 41.77 45.85
CA THR A 423 -110.87 41.60 45.57
C THR A 423 -111.61 42.87 45.97
N GLY A 424 -112.14 43.63 45.00
CA GLY A 424 -112.87 44.86 45.27
C GLY A 424 -113.78 45.31 44.13
N THR A 425 -115.04 45.59 44.47
CA THR A 425 -116.05 46.19 43.58
C THR A 425 -116.44 47.58 44.15
N GLN A 426 -116.66 48.56 43.26
CA GLN A 426 -117.07 49.97 43.47
C GLN A 426 -118.42 50.14 44.25
N GLU A 427 -118.87 51.28 44.80
CA GLU A 427 -118.51 52.73 44.84
C GLU A 427 -119.36 53.43 45.96
N PRO A 428 -119.56 54.77 46.11
CA PRO A 428 -118.80 55.99 45.71
C PRO A 428 -118.66 57.08 46.82
N SER A 429 -117.87 58.14 46.60
CA SER A 429 -118.28 59.58 46.76
C SER A 429 -117.18 60.59 46.38
N GLU A 430 -117.62 61.80 46.03
CA GLU A 430 -116.90 62.99 45.53
C GLU A 430 -115.85 63.56 46.53
N ASP A 431 -114.89 64.45 46.21
CA ASP A 431 -114.99 65.65 45.36
C ASP A 431 -113.60 66.29 45.00
N THR A 432 -113.46 66.90 43.80
CA THR A 432 -112.69 68.15 43.42
C THR A 432 -111.18 68.32 43.82
N THR A 433 -110.18 68.73 43.00
CA THR A 433 -110.12 69.56 41.75
C THR A 433 -108.80 69.40 40.94
N GLY A 434 -108.84 69.54 39.59
CA GLY A 434 -107.75 70.03 38.68
C GLY A 434 -106.45 69.22 38.53
N THR A 435 -105.54 69.36 37.55
CA THR A 435 -105.47 70.14 36.28
C THR A 435 -104.09 69.83 35.61
N THR A 436 -103.83 69.74 34.30
CA THR A 436 -104.65 69.75 33.05
C THR A 436 -103.80 69.29 31.82
N GLN A 437 -104.39 68.47 30.92
CA GLN A 437 -104.06 68.21 29.49
C GLN A 437 -102.69 67.66 28.99
N GLU A 438 -102.80 66.50 28.33
CA GLU A 438 -102.18 65.99 27.06
C GLU A 438 -102.01 67.03 25.90
N PRO A 439 -101.45 66.72 24.70
CA PRO A 439 -101.08 65.40 24.14
C PRO A 439 -99.76 65.28 23.32
N SER A 440 -99.56 64.05 22.80
CA SER A 440 -99.08 63.67 21.45
C SER A 440 -97.58 63.71 21.07
N GLU A 441 -97.10 62.50 20.70
CA GLU A 441 -96.44 62.11 19.43
C GLU A 441 -95.62 63.16 18.64
N ASP A 442 -94.39 62.80 18.25
CA ASP A 442 -94.11 62.23 16.91
C ASP A 442 -92.65 61.69 16.82
N THR A 443 -92.23 61.31 15.61
CA THR A 443 -91.26 60.28 15.28
C THR A 443 -90.01 60.86 14.58
N THR A 444 -88.98 60.03 14.40
CA THR A 444 -88.03 60.05 13.27
C THR A 444 -86.93 61.14 13.15
N SER A 445 -85.68 60.69 13.33
CA SER A 445 -84.70 60.47 12.23
C SER A 445 -83.67 61.54 11.78
N THR A 446 -82.45 61.00 11.58
CA THR A 446 -81.44 61.26 10.54
C THR A 446 -80.41 62.42 10.61
N THR A 447 -79.15 62.01 10.39
CA THR A 447 -78.02 62.75 9.74
C THR A 447 -77.42 63.97 10.48
N GLN A 448 -76.15 64.36 10.26
CA GLN A 448 -75.21 63.92 9.22
C GLN A 448 -73.74 63.89 9.69
N GLU A 449 -72.95 63.13 8.94
CA GLU A 449 -71.47 63.16 8.85
C GLU A 449 -70.94 64.58 8.49
N PRO A 450 -69.64 64.87 8.65
CA PRO A 450 -68.73 64.50 7.57
C PRO A 450 -67.35 63.93 7.97
N SER A 451 -66.87 63.09 7.05
CA SER A 451 -65.49 62.72 6.67
C SER A 451 -64.38 63.79 6.90
N GLU A 452 -63.08 63.49 6.81
CA GLU A 452 -62.35 62.35 6.21
C GLU A 452 -60.90 62.28 6.78
N GLY A 453 -60.15 61.18 6.59
CA GLY A 453 -58.67 61.23 6.67
C GLY A 453 -57.94 60.35 7.69
N THR A 454 -58.15 59.03 7.62
CA THR A 454 -57.16 57.92 7.79
C THR A 454 -55.75 58.29 8.33
N THR A 455 -55.26 57.73 9.45
CA THR A 455 -54.75 56.34 9.51
C THR A 455 -54.53 55.85 10.96
N ASN A 456 -54.92 54.60 11.23
CA ASN A 456 -54.67 53.84 12.47
C ASN A 456 -53.21 53.29 12.49
N LYS A 457 -52.64 52.71 13.58
CA LYS A 457 -53.25 51.75 14.52
C LYS A 457 -52.39 51.47 15.78
N THR A 458 -53.05 51.33 16.96
CA THR A 458 -52.72 50.51 18.17
C THR A 458 -51.37 50.76 18.89
N GLN A 459 -51.29 51.23 20.16
CA GLN A 459 -51.73 50.62 21.46
C GLN A 459 -50.89 49.36 21.79
N GLU A 460 -50.33 49.07 22.96
CA GLU A 460 -50.34 49.62 24.35
C GLU A 460 -48.87 49.53 24.89
N THR A 461 -48.33 50.44 25.72
CA THR A 461 -48.27 50.39 27.21
C THR A 461 -47.82 49.01 27.76
N SER A 462 -46.84 48.82 28.67
CA SER A 462 -46.37 49.68 29.79
C SER A 462 -44.99 49.26 30.36
N THR A 463 -44.20 50.24 30.85
CA THR A 463 -43.30 50.25 32.05
C THR A 463 -42.52 48.99 32.53
N THR A 464 -41.17 49.03 32.66
CA THR A 464 -40.35 49.37 33.88
C THR A 464 -40.32 48.23 34.95
N ASP A 465 -39.22 47.78 35.61
CA ASP A 465 -37.82 48.22 35.80
C ASP A 465 -36.89 47.08 36.35
N LYS A 466 -35.58 47.17 36.11
CA LYS A 466 -34.43 46.94 37.05
C LYS A 466 -34.11 45.64 37.86
N THR A 467 -32.85 45.17 37.66
CA THR A 467 -31.87 44.59 38.65
C THR A 467 -32.13 43.17 39.24
N THR A 468 -31.15 42.29 39.60
CA THR A 468 -29.71 42.43 39.91
C THR A 468 -28.89 41.16 39.62
N GLN A 469 -27.57 41.29 39.40
CA GLN A 469 -26.58 40.20 39.37
C GLN A 469 -26.41 39.45 40.71
N SER A 470 -25.88 38.22 40.63
CA SER A 470 -25.02 37.64 41.68
C SER A 470 -23.81 36.92 41.06
N SER A 471 -22.75 36.71 41.85
CA SER A 471 -21.54 35.96 41.50
C SER A 471 -21.08 35.15 42.72
N PRO A 472 -20.23 34.12 42.57
CA PRO A 472 -18.82 34.36 42.91
C PRO A 472 -17.78 33.60 42.03
N LYS A 473 -16.49 33.86 42.33
CA LYS A 473 -15.27 33.35 41.68
C LYS A 473 -14.73 32.03 42.26
N THR A 474 -13.71 31.51 41.57
CA THR A 474 -12.47 30.80 42.02
C THR A 474 -12.35 29.37 41.51
N GLY A 475 -11.15 28.85 41.19
CA GLY A 475 -9.81 29.47 41.18
C GLY A 475 -8.73 28.48 40.70
N ASP A 476 -7.52 28.97 40.41
CA ASP A 476 -6.41 28.16 39.87
C ASP A 476 -5.84 27.14 40.86
N SER A 477 -5.29 26.03 40.33
CA SER A 477 -4.23 25.29 41.02
C SER A 477 -3.22 24.70 40.03
N THR A 478 -1.99 25.21 40.11
CA THR A 478 -0.79 24.75 39.40
C THR A 478 -0.42 23.30 39.71
N ASP A 479 -0.03 22.51 38.71
CA ASP A 479 0.83 21.34 38.94
C ASP A 479 2.30 21.70 38.67
N LEU A 480 3.03 21.94 39.76
CA LEU A 480 4.46 22.23 39.80
C LEU A 480 5.28 20.96 40.15
N GLN A 481 4.78 19.75 39.88
CA GLN A 481 5.50 18.50 40.19
C GLN A 481 6.21 17.87 38.98
N LEU A 482 5.78 18.16 37.74
CA LEU A 482 6.39 17.54 36.55
C LEU A 482 7.79 18.10 36.19
N TYR A 483 8.09 19.35 36.56
CA TYR A 483 9.34 20.04 36.19
C TYR A 483 10.53 19.79 37.12
N VAL A 484 10.32 19.19 38.31
CA VAL A 484 11.40 18.99 39.30
C VAL A 484 12.12 17.64 39.12
N ILE A 485 11.48 16.65 38.49
CA ILE A 485 12.04 15.30 38.29
C ILE A 485 13.02 15.23 37.10
N LEU A 486 12.88 16.13 36.12
CA LEU A 486 13.69 16.14 34.88
C LEU A 486 15.07 16.83 34.98
N MET A 487 15.43 17.41 36.13
CA MET A 487 16.66 18.23 36.26
C MET A 487 17.79 17.62 37.10
N PHE A 488 17.70 16.38 37.61
CA PHE A 488 18.67 15.88 38.61
C PHE A 488 19.35 14.51 38.39
N VAL A 489 19.12 13.78 37.29
CA VAL A 489 19.89 12.54 36.99
C VAL A 489 20.47 12.52 35.57
N SER A 490 21.19 13.59 35.23
CA SER A 490 22.11 13.64 34.07
C SER A 490 23.58 13.83 34.49
N ILE A 491 23.91 13.60 35.78
CA ILE A 491 25.28 13.67 36.33
C ILE A 491 25.65 12.38 37.09
N VAL A 492 25.59 11.23 36.40
CA VAL A 492 26.53 10.11 36.62
C VAL A 492 26.91 9.51 35.25
N GLY A 493 27.60 10.31 34.43
CA GLY A 493 28.54 9.73 33.48
C GLY A 493 29.80 9.25 34.21
N VAL A 494 30.63 8.46 33.51
CA VAL A 494 32.00 8.06 33.91
C VAL A 494 32.12 6.98 35.01
N ALA A 495 31.81 5.72 34.65
CA ALA A 495 32.52 4.52 35.13
C ALA A 495 32.09 3.24 34.37
N GLY A 496 32.40 3.12 33.07
CA GLY A 496 31.91 1.98 32.27
C GLY A 496 32.77 1.55 31.07
N ILE A 497 33.84 2.28 30.72
CA ILE A 497 34.77 1.90 29.65
C ILE A 497 36.17 1.75 30.26
N CYS A 498 36.48 0.54 30.74
CA CYS A 498 37.82 -0.03 30.83
C CYS A 498 37.77 -1.40 31.55
N VAL A 499 37.73 -2.50 30.80
CA VAL A 499 38.78 -3.57 30.80
C VAL A 499 38.48 -4.54 29.66
N LYS A 500 39.30 -4.42 28.62
CA LYS A 500 39.48 -5.37 27.52
C LYS A 500 40.37 -6.54 28.00
N LYS A 501 40.00 -7.79 27.69
CA LYS A 501 40.84 -9.00 27.42
C LYS A 501 40.40 -10.28 28.17
N ARG A 502 40.01 -11.31 27.42
CA ARG A 502 40.75 -12.58 27.17
C ARG A 502 39.81 -13.55 26.42
N PHE A 503 40.01 -13.76 25.12
CA PHE A 503 40.81 -14.86 24.53
C PHE A 503 40.38 -16.28 24.96
N LYS A 504 39.74 -17.01 24.03
CA LYS A 504 39.70 -18.48 23.85
C LYS A 504 38.81 -18.79 22.62
N THR A 505 39.07 -19.77 21.75
CA THR A 505 40.28 -20.54 21.38
C THR A 505 40.00 -21.26 20.05
N HIS A 506 41.05 -21.57 19.29
CA HIS A 506 41.20 -22.60 18.25
C HIS A 506 39.94 -23.26 17.66
#